data_AF-A0A7W1LYM0-F1
#
_entry.id   AF-A0A7W1LYM0-F1
#
_cell.length_a   1.000
_cell.length_b   1.000
_cell.length_c   1.000
_cell.angle_alpha   90.00
_cell.angle_beta   90.00
_cell.angle_gamma   90.00
#
_symmetry.space_group_name_H-M   'P 1'
#
loop_
_entity.id
_entity.type
_entity.pdbx_description
1 polymer ?
#
loop_
_entity_poly.entity_id
_entity_poly.type
_entity_poly.pdbx_seq_one_letter_code
_entity_poly.pdbx_strand_id
1 'polypeptide(L)'
;MLLLGVAYKKDINDVRESPALSIIDRLRAKGADVRYHDPFVEEVRFDDSHTEGGGEALRSVELTDAELKAADCVVIVTDHSGIDYHHVTALAPLIVDTRNALNGDLRRASRARIIRL
;
A
#
# COMPACT_ATOMS: atom_id res chain seq x y z
N MET A 1 -0.47 6.41 7.34
CA MET A 1 -0.84 6.07 5.94
C MET A 1 -0.50 4.61 5.66
N LEU A 2 -1.30 3.90 4.86
CA LEU A 2 -1.12 2.47 4.55
C LEU A 2 -0.90 2.24 3.06
N LEU A 3 0.16 1.55 2.67
CA LEU A 3 0.34 1.07 1.30
C LEU A 3 -0.12 -0.38 1.19
N LEU A 4 -0.84 -0.70 0.11
CA LEU A 4 -1.19 -2.06 -0.26
C LEU A 4 -0.29 -2.51 -1.41
N GLY A 5 0.55 -3.50 -1.09
CA GLY A 5 1.56 -4.05 -1.98
C GLY A 5 2.85 -3.24 -2.00
N VAL A 6 3.97 -3.93 -1.81
CA VAL A 6 5.33 -3.43 -2.00
C VAL A 6 6.13 -4.26 -2.99
N ALA A 7 5.66 -5.45 -3.36
CA ALA A 7 6.22 -6.22 -4.45
C ALA A 7 6.15 -5.45 -5.78
N TYR A 8 7.15 -5.61 -6.63
CA TYR A 8 7.25 -5.03 -7.96
C TYR A 8 6.13 -5.50 -8.89
N LYS A 9 5.68 -6.75 -8.72
CA LYS A 9 4.57 -7.32 -9.45
C LYS A 9 3.61 -8.02 -8.51
N LYS A 10 2.39 -8.14 -9.02
CA LYS A 10 1.32 -8.91 -8.43
C LYS A 10 1.76 -10.36 -8.14
N ASP A 11 1.38 -10.81 -6.96
CA ASP A 11 1.46 -12.20 -6.48
C ASP A 11 2.87 -12.83 -6.46
N ILE A 12 3.90 -12.01 -6.28
CA ILE A 12 5.30 -12.45 -6.08
C ILE A 12 5.95 -11.65 -4.95
N ASN A 13 7.11 -12.10 -4.47
CA ASN A 13 7.86 -11.46 -3.38
C ASN A 13 9.05 -10.59 -3.84
N ASP A 14 9.18 -10.33 -5.15
CA ASP A 14 10.28 -9.53 -5.68
C ASP A 14 10.00 -8.04 -5.48
N VAL A 15 10.88 -7.36 -4.74
CA VAL A 15 10.79 -5.91 -4.45
C VAL A 15 11.79 -5.08 -5.26
N ARG A 16 12.66 -5.73 -6.04
CA ARG A 16 13.66 -5.00 -6.86
C ARG A 16 12.93 -4.14 -7.88
N GLU A 17 13.37 -2.88 -7.99
CA GLU A 17 12.73 -1.87 -8.87
C GLU A 17 11.26 -1.59 -8.52
N SER A 18 10.79 -1.96 -7.32
CA SER A 18 9.42 -1.68 -6.92
C SER A 18 9.21 -0.17 -6.77
N PRO A 19 8.20 0.42 -7.44
CA PRO A 19 7.88 1.84 -7.26
C PRO A 19 7.40 2.12 -5.83
N ALA A 20 6.94 1.11 -5.09
CA ALA A 20 6.51 1.25 -3.71
C ALA A 20 7.62 1.75 -2.79
N LEU A 21 8.87 1.31 -3.00
CA LEU A 21 10.00 1.73 -2.15
C LEU A 21 10.27 3.23 -2.30
N SER A 22 10.32 3.74 -3.54
CA SER A 22 10.49 5.18 -3.79
C SER A 22 9.31 6.00 -3.28
N ILE A 23 8.08 5.47 -3.36
CA ILE A 23 6.90 6.11 -2.79
C ILE A 23 7.07 6.22 -1.26
N ILE A 24 7.39 5.12 -0.57
CA ILE A 24 7.59 5.09 0.89
C ILE A 24 8.66 6.10 1.30
N ASP A 25 9.81 6.13 0.64
CA ASP A 25 10.89 7.07 0.93
C ASP A 25 10.44 8.53 0.84
N ARG A 26 9.80 8.88 -0.28
CA ARG A 26 9.33 10.26 -0.53
C ARG A 26 8.28 10.70 0.49
N LEU A 27 7.46 9.78 0.97
CA LEU A 27 6.46 10.03 1.99
C LEU A 27 7.09 10.19 3.38
N ARG A 28 8.01 9.29 3.75
CA ARG A 28 8.79 9.37 4.99
C ARG A 28 9.61 10.65 5.06
N ALA A 29 10.27 11.03 3.96
CA ALA A 29 11.00 12.29 3.84
C ALA A 29 10.12 13.54 4.03
N LYS A 30 8.81 13.42 3.80
CA LYS A 30 7.80 14.46 4.08
C LYS A 30 7.20 14.38 5.48
N GLY A 31 7.67 13.46 6.33
CA GLY A 31 7.20 13.26 7.70
C GLY A 31 5.94 12.40 7.82
N ALA A 32 5.55 11.65 6.78
CA ALA A 32 4.43 10.73 6.88
C ALA A 32 4.82 9.48 7.70
N ASP A 33 3.92 9.03 8.58
CA ASP A 33 3.99 7.69 9.17
C ASP A 33 3.44 6.69 8.14
N VAL A 34 4.34 5.84 7.63
CA VAL A 34 4.07 4.93 6.52
C VAL A 34 4.17 3.49 7.01
N ARG A 35 3.06 2.77 6.83
CA ARG A 35 2.92 1.34 7.07
C ARG A 35 2.56 0.67 5.75
N TYR A 36 2.81 -0.63 5.62
CA TYR A 36 2.43 -1.37 4.41
C TYR A 36 1.88 -2.74 4.76
N HIS A 37 0.98 -3.23 3.91
CA HIS A 37 0.54 -4.62 3.89
C HIS A 37 0.88 -5.22 2.52
N ASP A 38 1.64 -6.31 2.54
CA ASP A 38 1.90 -7.16 1.38
C ASP A 38 1.91 -8.63 1.83
N PRO A 39 1.11 -9.51 1.22
CA PRO A 39 1.02 -10.91 1.61
C PRO A 39 2.23 -11.76 1.16
N PHE A 40 3.11 -11.24 0.32
CA PHE A 40 4.29 -11.93 -0.21
C PHE A 40 5.61 -11.36 0.31
N VAL A 41 5.60 -10.16 0.90
CA VAL A 41 6.81 -9.46 1.37
C VAL A 41 6.72 -9.13 2.85
N GLU A 42 7.37 -9.91 3.70
CA GLU A 42 7.31 -9.74 5.16
C GLU A 42 8.07 -8.52 5.69
N GLU A 43 9.23 -8.19 5.09
CA GLU A 43 10.09 -7.08 5.48
C GLU A 43 10.67 -6.42 4.23
N VAL A 44 10.75 -5.09 4.24
CA VAL A 44 11.50 -4.30 3.25
C VAL A 44 12.58 -3.49 3.94
N ARG A 45 13.76 -3.44 3.32
CA ARG A 45 14.90 -2.65 3.76
C ARG A 45 15.18 -1.54 2.76
N PHE A 46 15.66 -0.42 3.28
CA PHE A 46 15.93 0.81 2.54
C PHE A 46 17.43 1.12 2.52
N ASP A 47 18.26 0.09 2.57
CA ASP A 47 19.72 0.14 2.49
C ASP A 47 20.25 -0.23 1.09
N ASP A 48 19.39 -0.73 0.21
CA ASP A 48 19.72 -1.06 -1.18
C ASP A 48 19.66 0.19 -2.08
N SER A 49 20.53 0.21 -3.10
CA SER A 49 20.94 1.34 -3.95
C SER A 49 19.86 2.11 -4.75
N HIS A 50 18.57 1.85 -4.50
CA HIS A 50 17.43 2.43 -5.23
C HIS A 50 16.50 3.25 -4.31
N THR A 51 16.92 3.50 -3.07
CA THR A 51 16.21 4.30 -2.08
C THR A 51 17.02 5.56 -1.77
N GLU A 52 16.37 6.73 -1.78
CA GLU A 52 17.07 8.01 -1.55
C GLU A 52 17.23 8.31 -0.04
N GLY A 53 16.47 7.60 0.81
CA GLY A 53 16.48 7.78 2.25
C GLY A 53 17.04 6.56 2.98
N GLY A 54 17.93 6.79 3.95
CA GLY A 54 18.21 5.80 4.98
C GLY A 54 17.03 5.69 5.96
N GLY A 55 16.72 4.49 6.44
CA GLY A 55 15.63 4.30 7.39
C GLY A 55 15.55 2.89 7.96
N GLU A 56 14.81 2.75 9.06
CA GLU A 56 14.52 1.45 9.64
C GLU A 56 13.71 0.59 8.66
N ALA A 57 14.03 -0.70 8.66
CA ALA A 57 13.28 -1.72 7.93
C ALA A 57 11.81 -1.65 8.33
N LEU A 58 10.92 -1.78 7.35
CA LEU A 58 9.48 -1.90 7.59
C LEU A 58 9.08 -3.35 7.52
N ARG A 59 8.12 -3.73 8.36
CA ARG A 59 7.46 -5.03 8.31
C ARG A 59 6.03 -4.89 7.83
N SER A 60 5.58 -5.91 7.10
CA SER A 60 4.21 -6.04 6.65
C SER A 60 3.29 -6.12 7.86
N VAL A 61 2.28 -5.25 7.90
CA VAL A 61 1.26 -5.25 8.95
C VAL A 61 0.09 -6.12 8.51
N GLU A 62 -0.63 -6.72 9.44
CA GLU A 62 -1.87 -7.41 9.11
C GLU A 62 -2.95 -6.41 8.65
N LEU A 63 -3.74 -6.78 7.65
CA LEU A 63 -4.80 -5.95 7.09
C LEU A 63 -6.07 -6.02 7.95
N THR A 64 -5.97 -5.52 9.18
CA THR A 64 -7.07 -5.52 10.16
C THR A 64 -8.00 -4.32 9.98
N ASP A 65 -9.22 -4.43 10.53
CA ASP A 65 -10.15 -3.32 10.67
C ASP A 65 -9.50 -2.07 11.28
N ALA A 66 -8.71 -2.25 12.34
CA ALA A 66 -8.07 -1.16 13.07
C ALA A 66 -7.03 -0.46 12.20
N GLU A 67 -6.22 -1.22 11.47
CA GLU A 67 -5.21 -0.69 10.55
C GLU A 67 -5.85 0.10 9.41
N LEU A 68 -6.91 -0.44 8.79
CA LEU A 68 -7.65 0.22 7.72
C LEU A 68 -8.35 1.52 8.17
N LYS A 69 -8.95 1.52 9.36
CA LYS A 69 -9.64 2.70 9.92
C LYS A 69 -8.66 3.77 10.41
N ALA A 70 -7.49 3.37 10.90
CA ALA A 70 -6.47 4.28 11.41
C ALA A 70 -5.67 4.97 10.29
N ALA A 71 -5.62 4.37 9.09
CA ALA A 71 -4.92 4.97 7.97
C ALA A 71 -5.69 6.18 7.40
N ASP A 72 -5.10 7.37 7.45
CA ASP A 72 -5.68 8.57 6.81
C ASP A 72 -5.90 8.40 5.30
N CYS A 73 -5.08 7.54 4.68
CA CYS A 73 -5.13 7.19 3.27
C CYS A 73 -4.57 5.78 3.07
N VAL A 74 -5.21 5.03 2.17
CA VAL A 74 -4.74 3.75 1.65
C VAL A 74 -4.30 3.93 0.21
N VAL A 75 -3.07 3.56 -0.13
CA VAL A 75 -2.53 3.66 -1.50
C VAL A 75 -2.33 2.25 -2.06
N ILE A 76 -3.00 1.93 -3.15
CA ILE A 76 -2.82 0.65 -3.85
C ILE A 76 -1.69 0.80 -4.84
N VAL A 77 -0.55 0.18 -4.54
CA VAL A 77 0.65 0.23 -5.40
C VAL A 77 0.83 -1.08 -6.18
N THR A 78 0.44 -2.21 -5.58
CA THR A 78 0.40 -3.52 -6.25
C THR A 78 -0.92 -4.22 -5.98
N ASP A 79 -1.60 -4.66 -7.04
CA ASP A 79 -2.96 -5.19 -7.03
C ASP A 79 -3.00 -6.71 -6.76
N HIS A 80 -2.46 -7.15 -5.62
CA HIS A 80 -2.43 -8.58 -5.26
C HIS A 80 -3.82 -9.23 -5.31
N SER A 81 -3.89 -10.46 -5.82
CA SER A 81 -5.18 -11.18 -5.98
C SER A 81 -5.83 -11.54 -4.64
N GLY A 82 -5.01 -11.76 -3.60
CA GLY A 82 -5.48 -12.20 -2.29
C GLY A 82 -6.01 -11.09 -1.38
N ILE A 83 -5.96 -9.83 -1.81
CA ILE A 83 -6.45 -8.71 -1.00
C ILE A 83 -7.98 -8.61 -1.13
N ASP A 84 -8.65 -8.58 0.01
CA ASP A 84 -10.09 -8.31 0.07
C ASP A 84 -10.36 -6.81 -0.12
N TYR A 85 -10.49 -6.38 -1.37
CA TYR A 85 -10.80 -4.99 -1.69
C TYR A 85 -12.21 -4.55 -1.27
N HIS A 86 -13.16 -5.48 -1.06
CA HIS A 86 -14.45 -5.12 -0.48
C HIS A 86 -14.27 -4.65 0.96
N HIS A 87 -13.45 -5.37 1.73
CA HIS A 87 -13.09 -4.98 3.09
C HIS A 87 -12.35 -3.62 3.11
N VAL A 88 -11.35 -3.43 2.24
CA VAL A 88 -10.61 -2.17 2.14
C VAL A 88 -11.54 -0.99 1.84
N THR A 89 -12.39 -1.10 0.82
CA THR A 89 -13.32 -0.04 0.39
C THR A 89 -14.44 0.25 1.40
N ALA A 90 -14.74 -0.69 2.28
CA ALA A 90 -15.73 -0.50 3.34
C ALA A 90 -15.18 0.29 4.54
N LEU A 91 -13.88 0.20 4.83
CA LEU A 91 -13.29 0.72 6.07
C LEU A 91 -12.31 1.88 5.89
N ALA A 92 -11.60 1.95 4.78
CA ALA A 92 -10.65 3.02 4.53
C ALA A 92 -11.39 4.37 4.35
N PRO A 93 -10.88 5.48 4.89
CA PRO A 93 -11.49 6.80 4.67
C PRO A 93 -11.21 7.35 3.27
N LEU A 94 -10.00 7.13 2.75
CA LEU A 94 -9.53 7.58 1.44
C LEU A 94 -8.69 6.48 0.79
N ILE A 95 -8.92 6.23 -0.49
CA ILE A 95 -8.12 5.31 -1.30
C ILE A 95 -7.54 6.03 -2.52
N VAL A 96 -6.25 5.89 -2.74
CA VAL A 96 -5.56 6.24 -3.99
C VAL A 96 -5.26 4.94 -4.74
N ASP A 97 -5.92 4.74 -5.87
CA ASP A 97 -5.75 3.57 -6.71
C ASP A 97 -4.89 3.90 -7.92
N THR A 98 -3.60 3.51 -7.87
CA THR A 98 -2.64 3.72 -8.97
C THR A 98 -2.59 2.55 -9.95
N ARG A 99 -3.37 1.50 -9.69
CA ARG A 99 -3.33 0.22 -10.41
C ARG A 99 -4.62 -0.15 -11.09
N ASN A 100 -5.66 0.66 -10.91
CA ASN A 100 -7.02 0.35 -11.33
C ASN A 100 -7.50 -0.99 -10.75
N ALA A 101 -7.13 -1.28 -9.50
CA ALA A 101 -7.53 -2.50 -8.80
C ALA A 101 -9.03 -2.51 -8.47
N LEU A 102 -9.63 -1.32 -8.29
CA LEU A 102 -11.02 -1.18 -7.88
C LEU A 102 -11.96 -1.10 -9.09
N ASN A 103 -12.64 -2.22 -9.37
CA ASN A 103 -13.63 -2.31 -10.44
C ASN A 103 -14.85 -1.38 -10.21
N GLY A 104 -15.78 -1.33 -11.16
CA GLY A 104 -16.95 -0.44 -11.08
C GLY A 104 -17.89 -0.73 -9.90
N ASP A 105 -18.05 -2.01 -9.52
CA ASP A 105 -18.92 -2.42 -8.43
C ASP A 105 -18.34 -2.05 -7.08
N LEU A 106 -17.05 -2.35 -6.86
CA LEU A 106 -16.31 -1.95 -5.66
C LEU A 106 -16.39 -0.44 -5.43
N ARG A 107 -16.20 0.35 -6.49
CA ARG A 107 -16.25 1.81 -6.39
C ARG A 107 -17.63 2.34 -6.03
N ARG A 108 -18.70 1.75 -6.57
CA ARG A 108 -20.08 2.16 -6.27
C ARG A 108 -20.51 1.80 -4.84
N ALA A 109 -20.02 0.67 -4.33
CA ALA A 109 -20.33 0.19 -2.99
C ALA A 109 -19.40 0.78 -1.91
N SER A 110 -18.30 1.41 -2.31
CA SER A 110 -17.27 1.96 -1.41
C SER A 110 -17.82 3.03 -0.48
N ARG A 111 -17.39 2.98 0.77
CA ARG A 111 -17.55 4.08 1.74
C ARG A 111 -16.38 5.05 1.71
N ALA A 112 -15.23 4.59 1.22
CA ALA A 112 -14.05 5.42 1.02
C ALA A 112 -14.26 6.43 -0.12
N ARG A 113 -13.67 7.63 0.02
CA ARG A 113 -13.41 8.50 -1.14
C ARG A 113 -12.31 7.83 -1.98
N ILE A 114 -12.52 7.69 -3.29
CA ILE A 114 -11.56 7.03 -4.19
C ILE A 114 -10.99 8.04 -5.19
N ILE A 115 -9.67 8.13 -5.25
CA ILE A 115 -8.90 8.88 -6.25
C ILE A 115 -8.20 7.86 -7.15
N ARG A 116 -8.36 8.00 -8.47
CA ARG A 116 -7.67 7.18 -9.47
C ARG A 116 -6.65 8.05 -10.20
N LEU A 117 -5.49 7.48 -10.50
CA LEU A 117 -4.43 8.12 -11.28
C LEU A 117 -4.33 7.53 -12.68
#